data_AF-A0A2J6WRI4-F1
#
_entry.id   AF-A0A2J6WRI4-F1
#
_cell.length_a   1.000
_cell.length_b   1.000
_cell.length_c   1.000
_cell.angle_alpha   90.00
_cell.angle_beta   90.00
_cell.angle_gamma   90.00
#
_symmetry.space_group_name_H-M   'P 1'
#
loop_
_entity.id
_entity.type
_entity.pdbx_description
1 polymer ?
#
loop_
_entity_poly.entity_id
_entity_poly.type
_entity_poly.pdbx_seq_one_letter_code
_entity_poly.pdbx_strand_id
1 'polypeptide(L)'
;GGEKVTLRITAEHADIWHGFGPIENFKRKNEILNQWCMQIGRDPTTIERSVSPRAGEPIEPYLEAGATHIIIGMGEPWNFGPVEELLKLRGD
;
A
#
# COMPACT_ATOMS: atom_id res chain seq x y z
N GLY A 1 -5.86 -13.55 -3.33
CA GLY A 1 -7.30 -13.49 -3.67
C GLY A 1 -7.72 -12.07 -4.04
N GLY A 2 -8.81 -11.91 -4.80
CA GLY A 2 -9.38 -10.59 -5.17
C GLY A 2 -8.84 -9.95 -6.46
N GLU A 3 -7.88 -10.57 -7.14
CA GLU A 3 -7.18 -9.92 -8.27
C GLU A 3 -8.02 -9.76 -9.53
N LYS A 4 -8.96 -10.68 -9.80
CA LYS A 4 -9.78 -10.63 -11.01
C LYS A 4 -11.02 -9.74 -10.88
N VAL A 5 -11.65 -9.75 -9.71
CA VAL A 5 -12.94 -9.09 -9.48
C VAL A 5 -12.75 -7.83 -8.63
N THR A 6 -12.23 -7.99 -7.42
CA THR A 6 -12.10 -6.88 -6.47
C THR A 6 -11.19 -5.78 -7.02
N LEU A 7 -9.99 -6.10 -7.52
CA LEU A 7 -9.08 -5.08 -8.04
C LEU A 7 -9.59 -4.39 -9.31
N ARG A 8 -10.41 -5.07 -10.13
CA ARG A 8 -11.10 -4.42 -11.25
C ARG A 8 -12.10 -3.37 -10.74
N ILE A 9 -12.93 -3.74 -9.77
CA ILE A 9 -13.90 -2.81 -9.14
C ILE A 9 -13.16 -1.66 -8.42
N THR A 10 -12.03 -1.95 -7.77
CA THR A 10 -11.15 -0.94 -7.18
C THR A 10 -10.65 0.04 -8.24
N ALA A 11 -10.17 -0.46 -9.37
CA ALA A 11 -9.77 0.41 -10.49
C ALA A 11 -10.93 1.28 -10.97
N GLU A 12 -12.16 0.76 -11.04
CA GLU A 12 -13.33 1.50 -11.51
C GLU A 12 -13.79 2.62 -10.54
N HIS A 13 -13.63 2.43 -9.22
CA HIS A 13 -14.38 3.25 -8.26
C HIS A 13 -13.61 3.74 -7.03
N ALA A 14 -12.48 3.14 -6.66
CA ALA A 14 -11.86 3.46 -5.39
C ALA A 14 -11.13 4.80 -5.44
N ASP A 15 -11.15 5.56 -4.35
CA ASP A 15 -10.22 6.68 -4.13
C ASP A 15 -8.97 6.22 -3.38
N ILE A 16 -9.08 5.18 -2.55
CA ILE A 16 -7.98 4.58 -1.78
C ILE A 16 -8.08 3.06 -1.91
N TRP A 17 -6.94 2.40 -2.15
CA TRP A 17 -6.82 0.95 -2.04
C TRP A 17 -5.87 0.58 -0.90
N HIS A 18 -6.32 -0.33 -0.03
CA HIS A 18 -5.52 -0.86 1.07
C HIS A 18 -4.95 -2.25 0.74
N GLY A 19 -3.62 -2.35 0.74
CA GLY A 19 -2.88 -3.59 0.60
C GLY A 19 -2.29 -4.09 1.93
N PHE A 20 -1.73 -5.30 1.90
CA PHE A 20 -1.14 -5.93 3.08
C PHE A 20 0.21 -6.57 2.75
N GLY A 21 1.12 -6.55 3.72
CA GLY A 21 2.37 -7.32 3.68
C GLY A 21 2.16 -8.84 3.55
N PRO A 22 3.19 -9.59 3.12
CA PRO A 22 4.57 -9.14 2.92
C PRO A 22 4.75 -8.33 1.64
N ILE A 23 5.92 -7.71 1.46
CA ILE A 23 6.18 -6.78 0.35
C ILE A 23 5.84 -7.36 -1.03
N GLU A 24 6.15 -8.64 -1.26
CA GLU A 24 5.86 -9.34 -2.52
C GLU A 24 4.35 -9.40 -2.82
N ASN A 25 3.51 -9.54 -1.80
CA ASN A 25 2.07 -9.53 -1.97
C ASN A 25 1.56 -8.12 -2.32
N PHE A 26 2.09 -7.10 -1.66
CA PHE A 26 1.75 -5.71 -1.97
C PHE A 26 2.15 -5.35 -3.40
N LYS A 27 3.43 -5.56 -3.78
CA LYS A 27 3.95 -5.27 -5.14
C LYS A 27 3.11 -5.95 -6.21
N ARG A 28 2.87 -7.26 -6.08
CA ARG A 28 2.10 -8.03 -7.06
C ARG A 28 0.68 -7.51 -7.23
N LYS A 29 -0.01 -7.19 -6.13
CA LYS A 29 -1.38 -6.68 -6.19
C LYS A 29 -1.43 -5.24 -6.70
N ASN A 30 -0.45 -4.42 -6.34
CA ASN A 30 -0.34 -3.06 -6.80
C ASN A 30 -0.17 -3.02 -8.34
N GLU A 31 0.70 -3.87 -8.87
CA GLU A 31 0.91 -4.00 -10.32
C GLU A 31 -0.37 -4.46 -11.04
N ILE A 32 -1.09 -5.44 -10.49
CA ILE A 32 -2.37 -5.87 -11.06
C ILE A 32 -3.42 -4.75 -11.03
N LEU A 33 -3.46 -3.94 -9.97
CA LEU A 33 -4.33 -2.77 -9.91
C LEU A 33 -3.97 -1.74 -10.98
N ASN A 34 -2.66 -1.48 -11.19
CA ASN A 34 -2.19 -0.60 -12.26
C ASN A 34 -2.63 -1.14 -13.64
N GLN A 35 -2.54 -2.45 -13.85
CA GLN A 35 -3.00 -3.10 -15.08
C GLN A 35 -4.50 -2.92 -15.32
N TRP A 36 -5.33 -3.06 -14.28
CA TRP A 36 -6.76 -2.77 -14.41
C TRP A 36 -7.04 -1.31 -14.72
N CYS A 37 -6.32 -0.37 -14.08
CA CYS A 37 -6.45 1.06 -14.38
C CYS A 37 -6.11 1.34 -15.85
N MET A 38 -5.00 0.79 -16.35
CA MET A 38 -4.60 0.92 -17.77
C MET A 38 -5.66 0.37 -18.72
N GLN A 39 -6.26 -0.80 -18.42
CA GLN A 39 -7.28 -1.42 -19.27
C GLN A 39 -8.56 -0.57 -19.40
N ILE A 40 -8.93 0.18 -18.37
CA ILE A 40 -10.14 1.02 -18.38
C ILE A 40 -9.84 2.50 -18.67
N GLY A 41 -8.58 2.86 -18.92
CA GLY A 41 -8.16 4.24 -19.19
C GLY A 41 -8.16 5.16 -17.96
N ARG A 42 -8.05 4.60 -16.74
CA ARG A 42 -7.90 5.38 -15.51
C ARG A 42 -6.41 5.62 -15.20
N ASP A 43 -6.07 6.83 -14.77
CA ASP A 43 -4.76 7.11 -14.19
C ASP A 43 -4.61 6.41 -12.82
N PRO A 44 -3.70 5.43 -12.67
CA PRO A 44 -3.54 4.67 -11.43
C PRO A 44 -3.10 5.52 -10.23
N THR A 45 -2.52 6.71 -10.47
CA THR A 45 -2.07 7.63 -9.41
C THR A 45 -3.24 8.36 -8.73
N THR A 46 -4.43 8.35 -9.34
CA THR A 46 -5.67 8.88 -8.74
C THR A 46 -6.24 8.02 -7.62
N ILE A 47 -5.68 6.82 -7.41
CA ILE A 47 -6.03 5.96 -6.28
C ILE A 47 -4.88 6.07 -5.26
N GLU A 48 -5.16 6.46 -4.03
CA GLU A 48 -4.15 6.46 -2.96
C GLU A 48 -3.78 5.01 -2.58
N ARG A 49 -2.50 4.77 -2.32
CA ARG A 49 -1.98 3.45 -1.96
C ARG A 49 -1.72 3.39 -0.45
N SER A 50 -2.67 2.77 0.25
CA SER A 50 -2.54 2.47 1.68
C SER A 50 -2.00 1.06 1.90
N VAL A 51 -1.18 0.86 2.93
CA VAL A 51 -0.65 -0.48 3.26
C VAL A 51 -0.50 -0.68 4.76
N SER A 52 -0.77 -1.91 5.21
CA SER A 52 -0.32 -2.43 6.50
C SER A 52 0.83 -3.44 6.28
N PRO A 53 2.10 -3.04 6.45
CA PRO A 53 3.23 -3.97 6.49
C PRO A 53 3.09 -4.94 7.66
N ARG A 54 3.76 -6.10 7.59
CA ARG A 54 3.84 -6.97 8.78
C ARG A 54 4.79 -6.35 9.80
N ALA A 55 4.57 -6.68 11.07
CA ALA A 55 5.44 -6.21 12.15
C ALA A 55 6.91 -6.57 11.87
N GLY A 56 7.78 -5.56 11.92
CA GLY A 56 9.23 -5.71 11.70
C GLY A 56 9.68 -5.70 10.24
N GLU A 57 8.78 -5.58 9.26
CA GLU A 57 9.19 -5.38 7.87
C GLU A 57 9.69 -3.94 7.63
N PRO A 58 10.75 -3.74 6.83
CA PRO A 58 11.19 -2.40 6.44
C PRO A 58 10.12 -1.70 5.60
N ILE A 59 10.00 -0.37 5.75
CA ILE A 59 8.93 0.42 5.12
C ILE A 59 9.35 0.91 3.73
N GLU A 60 10.62 1.19 3.52
CA GLU A 60 11.20 1.75 2.30
C GLU A 60 10.81 0.94 1.05
N PRO A 61 10.84 -0.41 1.05
CA PRO A 61 10.39 -1.18 -0.10
C PRO A 61 8.92 -0.99 -0.47
N TYR A 62 8.06 -0.63 0.50
CA TYR A 62 6.65 -0.31 0.24
C TYR A 62 6.51 1.08 -0.38
N LEU A 63 7.30 2.06 0.07
CA LEU A 63 7.36 3.39 -0.52
C LEU A 63 7.82 3.32 -1.98
N GLU A 64 8.89 2.56 -2.25
CA GLU A 64 9.38 2.27 -3.60
C GLU A 64 8.32 1.56 -4.47
N ALA A 65 7.51 0.71 -3.86
CA ALA A 65 6.38 0.05 -4.51
C ALA A 65 5.16 0.98 -4.72
N GLY A 66 5.25 2.26 -4.35
CA GLY A 66 4.23 3.27 -4.58
C GLY A 66 3.22 3.46 -3.44
N ALA A 67 3.47 2.91 -2.25
CA ALA A 67 2.65 3.22 -1.07
C ALA A 67 2.88 4.67 -0.63
N THR A 68 1.79 5.38 -0.33
CA THR A 68 1.81 6.78 0.13
C THR A 68 1.19 6.94 1.52
N HIS A 69 0.45 5.92 1.98
CA HIS A 69 -0.21 5.90 3.28
C HIS A 69 0.17 4.63 4.02
N ILE A 70 0.95 4.78 5.10
CA ILE A 70 1.46 3.66 5.89
C ILE A 70 0.63 3.52 7.17
N ILE A 71 0.08 2.33 7.40
CA ILE A 71 -0.61 1.97 8.64
C ILE A 71 0.31 1.04 9.44
N ILE A 72 0.74 1.50 10.62
CA ILE A 72 1.55 0.71 11.55
C ILE A 72 0.63 0.22 12.67
N GLY A 73 0.47 -1.09 12.76
CA GLY A 73 -0.19 -1.71 13.90
C GLY A 73 0.67 -1.58 15.15
N MET A 74 0.08 -1.08 16.24
CA MET A 74 0.72 -1.00 17.56
C MET A 74 -0.10 -1.79 18.57
N GLY A 75 0.60 -2.51 19.45
CA GLY A 75 0.01 -3.23 20.58
C GLY A 75 0.88 -3.03 21.82
N GLU A 76 0.36 -3.44 22.98
CA GLU A 76 1.09 -3.41 24.24
C GLU A 76 2.50 -4.03 24.07
N PRO A 77 3.57 -3.36 24.53
CA PRO A 77 3.62 -2.20 25.43
C PRO A 77 3.60 -0.81 24.74
N TRP A 78 2.97 -0.68 23.56
CA TRP A 78 2.88 0.56 22.78
C TRP A 78 4.26 1.11 22.37
N ASN A 79 5.05 0.26 21.73
CA ASN A 79 6.35 0.67 21.21
C ASN A 79 6.19 1.63 20.02
N PHE A 80 6.55 2.91 20.23
CA PHE A 80 6.54 3.95 19.21
C PHE A 80 7.84 4.02 18.38
N GLY A 81 8.82 3.13 18.55
CA GLY A 81 10.03 3.11 17.73
C GLY A 81 9.76 3.07 16.20
N PRO A 82 8.83 2.22 15.69
CA PRO A 82 8.45 2.23 14.28
C PRO A 82 7.82 3.56 13.81
N VAL A 83 7.07 4.21 14.72
CA VAL A 83 6.76 5.65 14.77
C VAL A 83 7.87 6.56 14.21
N GLU A 84 8.93 6.58 15.00
CA GLU A 84 10.09 7.44 14.86
C GLU A 84 10.87 7.13 13.59
N GLU A 85 11.06 5.85 13.25
CA GLU A 85 11.71 5.47 11.99
C GLU A 85 10.91 5.94 10.76
N LEU A 86 9.57 5.79 10.77
CA LEU A 86 8.73 6.28 9.68
C LEU A 86 8.83 7.80 9.53
N LEU A 87 8.89 8.54 10.63
CA LEU A 87 9.02 10.00 10.60
C LEU A 87 10.35 10.46 9.98
N LYS A 88 11.43 9.69 10.11
CA LYS A 88 12.72 10.01 9.47
C LYS A 88 12.68 9.86 7.94
N LEU A 89 11.75 9.06 7.41
CA LEU A 89 11.56 8.87 5.97
C LEU A 89 10.67 9.95 5.35
N ARG A 90 9.99 10.75 6.17
CA ARG A 90 9.23 11.91 5.70
C ARG A 90 10.24 12.98 5.29
N GLY A 91 10.31 13.29 4.00
CA GLY A 91 11.07 14.46 3.53
C GLY A 91 10.52 15.76 4.14
N ASP A 92 11.37 16.78 4.22
CA ASP A 92 11.01 18.15 4.64
C ASP A 92 9.92 18.78 3.76
#